data_AF-A0A1F9UHB8-F1
#
_entry.id   AF-A0A1F9UHB8-F1
#
_cell.length_a   1.000
_cell.length_b   1.000
_cell.length_c   1.000
_cell.angle_alpha   90.00
_cell.angle_beta   90.00
_cell.angle_gamma   90.00
#
_symmetry.space_group_name_H-M   'P 1'
#
loop_
_entity.id
_entity.type
_entity.pdbx_description
1 polymer ?
#
loop_
_entity_poly.entity_id
_entity_poly.type
_entity_poly.pdbx_seq_one_letter_code
_entity_poly.pdbx_strand_id
1 'polypeptide(L)'
;MNYELKSVSPGSVFWNAVRVFVVVGFVVAVISFFIVPNPNVRITVFWQKIMATLLFTLVYTAVVSAVLTLISLLYNFWTGRFSGIKVRFEEE
;
A
#
# COMPACT_ATOMS: atom_id res chain seq x y z
N MET A 1 -3.65 30.64 -13.17
CA MET A 1 -4.35 29.50 -12.49
C MET A 1 -3.73 29.25 -11.13
N ASN A 2 -4.50 29.18 -10.05
CA ASN A 2 -3.98 28.85 -8.71
C ASN A 2 -3.73 27.33 -8.62
N TYR A 3 -2.47 26.91 -8.57
CA TYR A 3 -2.11 25.52 -8.30
C TYR A 3 -2.03 25.31 -6.79
N GLU A 4 -3.15 24.94 -6.15
CA GLU A 4 -3.15 24.53 -4.75
C GLU A 4 -2.62 23.09 -4.65
N LEU A 5 -1.65 22.87 -3.76
CA LEU A 5 -1.20 21.53 -3.41
C LEU A 5 -2.36 20.77 -2.75
N LYS A 6 -2.98 19.86 -3.51
CA LYS A 6 -4.14 19.09 -3.03
C LYS A 6 -3.70 18.13 -1.92
N SER A 7 -4.29 18.29 -0.74
CA SER A 7 -4.07 17.37 0.38
C SER A 7 -4.61 15.99 0.04
N VAL A 8 -3.87 14.94 0.44
CA VAL A 8 -4.27 13.56 0.21
C VAL A 8 -4.95 13.05 1.48
N SER A 9 -6.15 12.46 1.38
CA SER A 9 -6.78 11.86 2.57
C SER A 9 -6.09 10.53 2.91
N PRO A 10 -5.41 10.39 4.07
CA PRO A 10 -4.70 9.16 4.42
C PRO A 10 -5.65 7.97 4.57
N GLY A 11 -6.88 8.21 5.07
CA GLY A 11 -7.89 7.17 5.24
C GLY A 11 -8.39 6.62 3.91
N SER A 12 -8.56 7.46 2.88
CA SER A 12 -8.97 6.97 1.55
C SER A 12 -7.86 6.15 0.88
N VAL A 13 -6.60 6.55 1.07
CA VAL A 13 -5.43 5.78 0.61
C VAL A 13 -5.41 4.40 1.26
N PHE A 14 -5.61 4.32 2.58
CA PHE A 14 -5.63 3.04 3.29
C PHE A 14 -6.70 2.09 2.74
N TRP A 15 -7.96 2.52 2.68
CA TRP A 15 -9.06 1.66 2.24
C TRP A 15 -8.95 1.25 0.78
N ASN A 16 -8.45 2.14 -0.08
CA ASN A 16 -8.21 1.81 -1.48
C ASN A 16 -7.04 0.82 -1.62
N ALA A 17 -5.95 1.04 -0.89
CA ALA A 17 -4.81 0.13 -0.85
C ALA A 17 -5.25 -1.27 -0.41
N VAL A 18 -6.03 -1.38 0.67
CA VAL A 18 -6.54 -2.67 1.14
C VAL A 18 -7.29 -3.42 0.02
N ARG A 19 -8.23 -2.76 -0.67
CA ARG A 19 -9.01 -3.41 -1.75
C ARG A 19 -8.14 -3.97 -2.86
N VAL A 20 -7.15 -3.19 -3.30
CA VAL A 20 -6.26 -3.59 -4.40
C VAL A 20 -5.27 -4.66 -3.93
N PHE A 21 -4.61 -4.44 -2.79
CA PHE A 21 -3.52 -5.29 -2.32
C PHE A 21 -3.99 -6.59 -1.69
N VAL A 22 -5.27 -6.74 -1.30
CA VAL A 22 -5.83 -8.06 -0.98
C VAL A 22 -5.79 -8.97 -2.21
N VAL A 23 -6.23 -8.47 -3.36
CA VAL A 23 -6.25 -9.27 -4.60
C VAL A 23 -4.84 -9.58 -5.06
N VAL A 24 -3.97 -8.55 -5.11
CA VAL A 24 -2.57 -8.72 -5.50
C VAL A 24 -1.84 -9.65 -4.53
N GLY A 25 -1.99 -9.45 -3.23
CA GLY A 25 -1.39 -10.27 -2.18
C GLY A 25 -1.83 -11.73 -2.27
N PHE A 26 -3.11 -11.98 -2.58
CA PHE A 26 -3.62 -13.33 -2.79
C PHE A 26 -2.98 -14.02 -4.00
N VAL A 27 -2.91 -13.32 -5.14
CA VAL A 27 -2.27 -13.87 -6.35
C VAL A 27 -0.79 -14.18 -6.09
N VAL A 28 -0.06 -13.27 -5.46
CA VAL A 28 1.36 -13.47 -5.10
C VAL A 28 1.52 -14.66 -4.15
N ALA A 29 0.64 -14.79 -3.16
CA ALA A 29 0.67 -15.91 -2.22
C ALA A 29 0.43 -17.25 -2.92
N VAL A 30 -0.57 -17.32 -3.81
CA VAL A 30 -0.87 -18.53 -4.59
C VAL A 30 0.35 -18.93 -5.42
N ILE A 31 0.97 -17.98 -6.12
CA ILE A 31 2.19 -18.25 -6.90
C ILE A 31 3.30 -18.78 -5.98
N SER A 32 3.52 -18.15 -4.83
CA SER A 32 4.63 -18.45 -3.92
C SER A 32 4.50 -19.79 -3.16
N PHE A 33 3.29 -20.31 -2.96
CA PHE A 33 3.06 -21.55 -2.20
C PHE A 33 2.61 -22.74 -3.07
N PHE A 34 2.00 -22.48 -4.22
CA PHE A 34 1.48 -23.53 -5.11
C PHE A 34 2.29 -23.71 -6.39
N ILE A 35 2.71 -22.62 -7.04
CA ILE A 35 3.35 -22.69 -8.37
C ILE A 35 4.88 -22.78 -8.25
N VAL A 36 5.48 -21.86 -7.50
CA VAL A 36 6.93 -21.80 -7.26
C VAL A 36 7.16 -21.84 -5.75
N PRO A 37 7.06 -23.03 -5.11
CA PRO A 37 7.19 -23.17 -3.67
C PRO A 37 8.56 -22.66 -3.22
N ASN A 38 8.57 -21.73 -2.26
CA ASN A 38 9.81 -21.20 -1.71
C ASN A 38 10.63 -22.34 -1.07
N PRO A 39 11.90 -22.57 -1.48
CA PRO A 39 12.72 -23.65 -0.94
C PRO A 39 13.00 -23.53 0.56
N ASN A 40 12.88 -22.33 1.13
CA ASN A 40 13.08 -22.06 2.56
C ASN A 40 11.85 -22.42 3.40
N VAL A 41 10.68 -22.60 2.78
CA VAL A 41 9.42 -22.85 3.47
C VAL A 41 8.90 -24.24 3.08
N ARG A 42 9.28 -25.25 3.86
CA ARG A 42 8.83 -26.64 3.65
C ARG A 42 7.42 -26.85 4.17
N ILE A 43 6.44 -26.48 3.35
CA ILE A 43 5.04 -26.83 3.58
C ILE A 43 4.67 -28.01 2.69
N THR A 44 4.51 -29.19 3.30
CA THR A 44 4.18 -30.43 2.61
C THR A 44 2.68 -30.70 2.55
N VAL A 45 1.91 -30.23 3.54
CA VAL A 45 0.46 -30.50 3.64
C VAL A 45 -0.35 -29.42 2.92
N PHE A 46 -1.33 -29.83 2.12
CA PHE A 46 -2.18 -28.93 1.32
C PHE A 46 -2.91 -27.88 2.18
N TRP A 47 -3.49 -28.26 3.31
CA TRP A 47 -4.18 -27.33 4.22
C TRP A 47 -3.27 -26.25 4.80
N GLN A 48 -2.01 -26.59 5.06
CA GLN A 48 -1.02 -25.63 5.53
C GLN A 48 -0.70 -24.60 4.44
N LYS A 49 -0.72 -24.98 3.15
CA LYS A 49 -0.54 -24.04 2.03
C LYS A 49 -1.68 -23.05 1.95
N ILE A 50 -2.92 -23.50 2.15
CA ILE A 50 -4.10 -22.60 2.19
C ILE A 50 -3.96 -21.60 3.34
N MET A 51 -3.65 -22.08 4.54
CA MET A 51 -3.47 -21.21 5.71
C MET A 51 -2.32 -20.20 5.51
N ALA A 52 -1.19 -20.65 4.98
CA ALA A 52 -0.07 -19.78 4.65
C ALA A 52 -0.45 -18.72 3.60
N THR A 53 -1.26 -19.10 2.61
CA THR A 53 -1.75 -18.18 1.57
C THR A 53 -2.64 -17.10 2.15
N LEU A 54 -3.60 -17.47 2.99
CA LEU A 54 -4.48 -16.52 3.67
C LEU A 54 -3.71 -15.60 4.61
N LEU A 55 -2.81 -16.16 5.43
CA LEU A 55 -2.01 -15.39 6.38
C LEU A 55 -1.09 -14.40 5.64
N PHE A 56 -0.41 -14.85 4.58
CA PHE A 56 0.42 -13.99 3.76
C PHE A 56 -0.40 -12.85 3.16
N THR A 57 -1.56 -13.16 2.58
CA THR A 57 -2.43 -12.15 1.96
C THR A 57 -2.82 -11.07 2.97
N LEU A 58 -3.24 -11.46 4.17
CA LEU A 58 -3.64 -10.55 5.22
C LEU A 58 -2.48 -9.67 5.69
N VAL A 59 -1.34 -10.27 6.02
CA VAL A 59 -0.15 -9.55 6.51
C VAL A 59 0.41 -8.62 5.44
N TYR A 60 0.57 -9.11 4.21
CA TYR A 60 1.05 -8.33 3.08
C TYR A 60 0.17 -7.11 2.84
N THR A 61 -1.14 -7.29 2.77
CA THR A 61 -2.08 -6.19 2.57
C THR A 61 -2.00 -5.17 3.69
N ALA A 62 -2.00 -5.63 4.95
CA ALA A 62 -1.93 -4.76 6.11
C ALA A 62 -0.65 -3.93 6.13
N VAL A 63 0.50 -4.55 5.87
CA VAL A 63 1.81 -3.89 5.83
C VAL A 63 1.87 -2.88 4.69
N VAL A 64 1.51 -3.26 3.46
CA VAL A 64 1.55 -2.34 2.31
C VAL A 64 0.60 -1.16 2.50
N SER A 65 -0.61 -1.41 3.01
CA SER A 65 -1.59 -0.35 3.26
C SER A 65 -1.11 0.61 4.35
N ALA A 66 -0.47 0.10 5.41
CA ALA A 66 0.12 0.92 6.45
C ALA A 66 1.26 1.79 5.91
N VAL A 67 2.15 1.22 5.09
CA VAL A 67 3.26 1.97 4.46
C VAL A 67 2.73 3.08 3.56
N LEU A 68 1.75 2.80 2.70
CA LEU A 68 1.17 3.81 1.81
C LEU A 68 0.45 4.93 2.59
N THR A 69 -0.22 4.57 3.68
CA THR A 69 -0.84 5.54 4.58
C THR A 69 0.21 6.44 5.23
N LEU A 70 1.33 5.85 5.68
CA LEU A 70 2.45 6.58 6.27
C LEU A 70 3.11 7.52 5.26
N ILE A 71 3.26 7.10 4.00
CA ILE A 71 3.75 7.95 2.91
C ILE A 71 2.79 9.12 2.67
N SER A 72 1.48 8.87 2.65
CA SER A 72 0.45 9.91 2.51
C SER A 72 0.50 10.92 3.67
N LEU A 73 0.68 10.43 4.90
CA LEU A 73 0.86 11.29 6.08
C LEU A 73 2.13 12.14 5.97
N LEU A 74 3.25 11.54 5.55
CA LEU A 74 4.52 12.25 5.38
C LEU A 74 4.42 13.32 4.29
N TYR A 75 3.75 13.01 3.17
CA TYR A 75 3.46 13.96 2.10
C TYR A 75 2.62 15.15 2.62
N ASN A 76 1.56 14.88 3.38
CA ASN A 76 0.72 15.94 3.96
C ASN A 76 1.47 16.78 5.00
N PHE A 77 2.32 16.16 5.81
CA PHE A 77 3.15 16.85 6.78
C PHE A 77 4.15 17.79 6.08
N TRP A 78 4.78 17.30 5.01
CA TRP A 78 5.70 18.07 4.21
C TRP A 78 4.95 19.22 3.51
N THR A 79 3.92 18.94 2.73
CA THR A 79 3.15 19.98 2.01
C THR A 79 2.47 20.98 2.93
N GLY A 80 2.00 20.57 4.11
CA GLY A 80 1.49 21.47 5.15
C GLY A 80 2.55 22.45 5.67
N ARG A 81 3.81 22.03 5.76
CA ARG A 81 4.94 22.87 6.17
C ARG A 81 5.42 23.82 5.05
N PHE A 82 5.22 23.46 3.78
CA PHE A 82 5.56 24.28 2.60
C PHE A 82 4.40 25.15 2.08
N SER A 83 3.20 25.03 2.67
CA SER A 83 1.98 25.79 2.35
C SER A 83 2.12 27.33 2.45
N GLY A 84 3.22 27.82 3.04
CA GLY A 84 3.52 29.25 3.14
C GLY A 84 4.05 29.90 1.86
N ILE A 85 4.54 29.15 0.87
CA ILE A 85 5.06 29.73 -0.38
C ILE A 85 3.95 29.71 -1.43
N LYS A 86 3.05 30.69 -1.33
CA LYS A 86 2.12 31.02 -2.41
C LYS A 86 2.91 31.73 -3.50
N VAL A 87 3.38 30.99 -4.50
CA VAL A 87 4.04 31.60 -5.65
C VAL A 87 2.96 32.25 -6.52
N ARG A 88 2.76 33.57 -6.37
CA ARG A 88 2.10 34.38 -7.41
C ARG A 88 3.11 34.51 -8.53
N PHE A 89 2.92 33.76 -9.60
CA PHE A 89 3.47 34.19 -10.88
C PHE A 89 2.55 35.29 -11.39
N GLU A 90 3.01 36.54 -11.30
CA GLU A 90 2.45 37.66 -12.05
C GLU A 90 2.66 37.30 -13.54
N GLU A 91 1.58 36.99 -14.24
CA GLU A 91 1.61 36.91 -15.71
C GLU A 91 1.68 38.36 -16.22
N GLU A 92 2.84 38.76 -16.75
CA GLU A 92 3.02 39.93 -17.61
C GLU A 92 2.27 39.77 -18.94
#